data_AF-A0A382CET7-F1
#
_entry.id   AF-A0A382CET7-F1
#
_cell.length_a   1.000
_cell.length_b   1.000
_cell.length_c   1.000
_cell.angle_alpha   90.00
_cell.angle_beta   90.00
_cell.angle_gamma   90.00
#
_symmetry.space_group_name_H-M   'P 1'
#
loop_
_entity.id
_entity.type
_entity.pdbx_description
1 polymer ?
#
loop_
_entity_poly.entity_id
_entity_poly.type
_entity_poly.pdbx_seq_one_letter_code
_entity_poly.pdbx_strand_id
1 'polypeptide(L)'
;INLIAAIKRFPVKIIAFTGVPKSALARLSDVVLNARVPKEACPFNLAPTASTTAMLALGDALAMALLQTRGFKKKDFAKYHPSGAIGRALLLHTCDIMRTGKRLAIANRTASVRTALLVMTRAKSGCVCVTSRTGKLVGIFTDGDLRRHMAQHGDAVLEQQLAKVMTPKPATIREDALAVEALRIFNTCKIDDLIVVNACREPVGLIDSQDLPKLKLA
;
A
#
# COMPACT_ATOMS: atom_id res chain seq x y z
N ILE A 1 34.79 -19.66 -14.68
CA ILE A 1 34.73 -20.33 -16.01
C ILE A 1 34.49 -21.83 -15.87
N ASN A 2 35.12 -22.50 -14.90
CA ASN A 2 35.05 -23.96 -14.71
C ASN A 2 33.62 -24.52 -14.55
N LEU A 3 32.67 -23.72 -14.05
CA LEU A 3 31.26 -24.13 -13.91
C LEU A 3 30.52 -24.23 -15.25
N ILE A 4 30.96 -23.52 -16.30
CA ILE A 4 30.24 -23.42 -17.58
C ILE A 4 30.13 -24.79 -18.25
N ALA A 5 31.17 -25.61 -18.19
CA ALA A 5 31.17 -26.95 -18.76
C ALA A 5 30.09 -27.86 -18.13
N ALA A 6 29.84 -27.71 -16.82
CA ALA A 6 28.77 -28.40 -16.14
C ALA A 6 27.39 -27.82 -16.53
N ILE A 7 27.25 -26.49 -16.60
CA ILE A 7 25.99 -25.82 -16.97
C ILE A 7 25.54 -26.19 -18.38
N LYS A 8 26.46 -26.37 -19.33
CA LYS A 8 26.16 -26.78 -20.72
C LYS A 8 25.48 -28.15 -20.85
N ARG A 9 25.47 -28.96 -19.79
CA ARG A 9 24.75 -30.24 -19.77
C ARG A 9 23.24 -30.08 -19.60
N PHE A 10 22.78 -28.90 -19.19
CA PHE A 10 21.38 -28.58 -19.04
C PHE A 10 20.84 -27.85 -20.28
N PRO A 11 19.53 -27.95 -20.58
CA PRO A 11 18.91 -27.26 -21.71
C PRO A 11 18.68 -25.77 -21.40
N VAL A 12 19.76 -25.03 -21.17
CA VAL A 12 19.75 -23.61 -20.84
C VAL A 12 20.65 -22.82 -21.79
N LYS A 13 20.27 -21.56 -22.05
CA LYS A 13 21.11 -20.60 -22.77
C LYS A 13 22.01 -19.84 -21.81
N ILE A 14 23.27 -19.65 -22.17
CA ILE A 14 24.27 -18.98 -21.36
C ILE A 14 24.51 -17.59 -21.93
N ILE A 15 24.19 -16.55 -21.15
CA ILE A 15 24.50 -15.15 -21.47
C ILE A 15 25.68 -14.71 -20.60
N ALA A 16 26.76 -14.25 -21.22
CA ALA A 16 27.95 -13.75 -20.52
C ALA A 16 28.01 -12.23 -20.51
N PHE A 17 28.33 -11.67 -19.34
CA PHE A 17 28.69 -10.27 -19.17
C PHE A 17 30.21 -10.20 -19.06
N THR A 18 30.89 -9.55 -20.01
CA THR A 18 32.35 -9.44 -19.99
C THR A 18 32.86 -8.23 -20.75
N GLY A 19 33.93 -7.60 -20.26
CA GLY A 19 34.64 -6.55 -20.99
C GLY A 19 35.61 -7.07 -22.06
N VAL A 20 35.76 -8.39 -22.18
CA VAL A 20 36.67 -9.04 -23.15
C VAL A 20 35.87 -10.01 -24.02
N PRO A 21 35.36 -9.56 -25.19
CA PRO A 21 34.49 -10.36 -26.06
C PRO A 21 35.12 -11.64 -26.62
N LYS A 22 36.46 -11.77 -26.58
CA LYS A 22 37.20 -12.96 -27.02
C LYS A 22 37.67 -13.85 -25.86
N SER A 23 37.23 -13.59 -24.64
CA SER A 23 37.62 -14.36 -23.46
C SER A 23 37.12 -15.81 -23.53
N ALA A 24 37.72 -16.69 -22.71
CA ALA A 24 37.22 -18.05 -22.56
C ALA A 24 35.76 -18.10 -22.08
N LEU A 25 35.33 -17.16 -21.24
CA LEU A 25 33.92 -16.99 -20.86
C LEU A 25 33.04 -16.73 -22.09
N ALA A 26 33.40 -15.72 -22.89
CA ALA A 26 32.63 -15.33 -24.07
C ALA A 26 32.47 -16.46 -25.09
N ARG A 27 33.56 -17.18 -25.39
CA ARG A 27 33.54 -18.32 -26.33
C ARG A 27 32.70 -19.49 -25.86
N LEU A 28 32.48 -19.62 -24.55
CA LEU A 28 31.69 -20.70 -23.97
C LEU A 28 30.23 -20.31 -23.73
N SER A 29 29.80 -19.10 -24.12
CA SER A 29 28.44 -18.60 -23.96
C SER A 29 27.70 -18.51 -25.30
N ASP A 30 26.37 -18.56 -25.26
CA ASP A 30 25.51 -18.40 -26.44
C ASP A 30 25.39 -16.93 -26.87
N VAL A 31 25.38 -16.02 -25.90
CA VAL A 31 25.26 -14.57 -26.11
C VAL A 31 26.28 -13.85 -25.23
N VAL A 32 26.90 -12.81 -25.78
CA VAL A 32 27.88 -11.99 -25.06
C VAL A 32 27.37 -10.56 -24.99
N LEU A 33 27.14 -10.07 -23.77
CA LEU A 33 26.92 -8.67 -23.50
C LEU A 33 28.25 -8.02 -23.12
N ASN A 34 28.73 -7.15 -24.00
CA ASN A 34 30.02 -6.51 -23.86
C ASN A 34 29.95 -5.35 -22.84
N ALA A 35 30.59 -5.53 -21.69
CA ALA A 35 30.68 -4.55 -20.61
C ALA A 35 32.05 -3.86 -20.56
N ARG A 36 32.74 -3.72 -21.71
CA ARG A 36 34.08 -3.14 -21.77
C ARG A 36 34.05 -1.67 -21.39
N VAL A 37 34.82 -1.31 -20.39
CA VAL A 37 35.14 0.09 -20.07
C VAL A 37 36.54 0.42 -20.59
N PRO A 38 36.74 1.58 -21.25
CA PRO A 38 38.06 1.96 -21.77
C PRO A 38 39.10 2.21 -20.67
N LYS A 39 38.65 2.70 -19.50
CA LYS A 39 39.52 3.12 -18.40
C LYS A 39 38.76 3.08 -17.08
N GLU A 40 39.43 2.65 -16.02
CA GLU A 40 38.95 2.79 -14.65
C GLU A 40 39.24 4.20 -14.10
N ALA A 41 38.37 4.69 -13.23
CA ALA A 41 38.61 5.94 -12.51
C ALA A 41 39.76 5.79 -11.49
N CYS A 42 39.96 4.57 -10.96
CA CYS A 42 41.10 4.26 -10.10
C CYS A 42 42.43 4.47 -10.86
N PRO A 43 43.33 5.36 -10.38
CA PRO A 43 44.58 5.67 -11.08
C PRO A 43 45.53 4.46 -11.18
N PHE A 44 45.39 3.49 -10.26
CA PHE A 44 46.19 2.26 -10.24
C PHE A 44 45.54 1.10 -11.00
N ASN A 45 44.31 1.28 -11.51
CA ASN A 45 43.55 0.23 -12.21
C ASN A 45 43.37 -1.09 -11.40
N LEU A 46 43.47 -1.01 -10.07
CA LEU A 46 43.33 -2.16 -9.16
C LEU A 46 41.89 -2.33 -8.69
N ALA A 47 41.21 -1.22 -8.39
CA ALA A 47 39.84 -1.24 -7.92
C ALA A 47 38.87 -1.07 -9.10
N PRO A 48 37.85 -1.94 -9.23
CA PRO A 48 36.84 -1.77 -10.25
C PRO A 48 35.93 -0.59 -9.87
N THR A 49 35.81 0.38 -10.76
CA THR A 49 35.10 1.65 -10.52
C THR A 49 34.09 1.93 -11.64
N ALA A 50 34.58 2.14 -12.85
CA ALA A 50 33.77 2.28 -14.04
C ALA A 50 33.15 0.93 -14.43
N SER A 51 33.92 -0.16 -14.31
CA SER A 51 33.43 -1.50 -14.68
C SER A 51 32.29 -2.01 -13.80
N THR A 52 32.30 -1.77 -12.49
CA THR A 52 31.18 -2.13 -11.61
C THR A 52 29.91 -1.37 -11.99
N THR A 53 30.05 -0.06 -12.25
CA THR A 53 28.93 0.80 -12.68
C THR A 53 28.38 0.36 -14.03
N ALA A 54 29.25 0.04 -15.00
CA ALA A 54 28.83 -0.46 -16.30
C ALA A 54 28.10 -1.81 -16.20
N MET A 55 28.57 -2.72 -15.32
CA MET A 55 27.89 -3.99 -15.09
C MET A 55 26.51 -3.81 -14.45
N LEU A 56 26.38 -2.91 -13.47
CA LEU A 56 25.09 -2.58 -12.86
C LEU A 56 24.10 -2.04 -13.91
N ALA A 57 24.53 -1.03 -14.68
CA ALA A 57 23.70 -0.43 -15.71
C ALA A 57 23.27 -1.44 -16.79
N LEU A 58 24.18 -2.33 -17.20
CA LEU A 58 23.87 -3.39 -18.17
C LEU A 58 22.90 -4.43 -17.59
N GLY A 59 23.02 -4.76 -16.31
CA GLY A 59 22.08 -5.62 -15.59
C GLY A 59 20.67 -5.02 -15.55
N ASP A 60 20.56 -3.73 -15.20
CA ASP A 60 19.28 -3.01 -15.19
C ASP A 60 18.68 -2.92 -16.59
N ALA A 61 19.49 -2.62 -17.62
CA ALA A 61 19.04 -2.57 -19.00
C ALA A 61 18.48 -3.92 -19.46
N LEU A 62 19.15 -5.03 -19.12
CA LEU A 62 18.66 -6.38 -19.43
C LEU A 62 17.33 -6.67 -18.69
N ALA A 63 17.23 -6.30 -17.41
CA ALA A 63 15.99 -6.47 -16.65
C ALA A 63 14.84 -5.67 -17.27
N MET A 64 15.06 -4.41 -17.66
CA MET A 64 14.04 -3.58 -18.30
C MET A 64 13.63 -4.12 -19.67
N ALA A 65 14.59 -4.56 -20.49
CA ALA A 65 14.32 -5.19 -21.78
C ALA A 65 13.48 -6.47 -21.62
N LEU A 66 13.78 -7.28 -20.60
CA LEU A 66 13.00 -8.49 -20.28
C LEU A 66 11.59 -8.15 -19.82
N LEU A 67 11.43 -7.16 -18.93
CA LEU A 67 10.11 -6.69 -18.47
C LEU A 67 9.24 -6.26 -19.64
N GLN A 68 9.79 -5.46 -20.56
CA GLN A 68 9.08 -4.97 -21.74
C GLN A 68 8.73 -6.10 -22.70
N THR A 69 9.69 -6.95 -23.04
CA THR A 69 9.50 -8.04 -24.03
C THR A 69 8.50 -9.08 -23.53
N ARG A 70 8.48 -9.36 -22.21
CA ARG A 70 7.50 -10.28 -21.60
C ARG A 70 6.15 -9.64 -21.28
N GLY A 71 5.99 -8.34 -21.55
CA GLY A 71 4.76 -7.60 -21.22
C GLY A 71 4.45 -7.62 -19.73
N PHE A 72 5.48 -7.59 -18.88
CA PHE A 72 5.35 -7.68 -17.43
C PHE A 72 4.62 -6.46 -16.87
N LYS A 73 3.49 -6.69 -16.19
CA LYS A 73 2.61 -5.63 -15.69
C LYS A 73 2.80 -5.42 -14.19
N LYS A 74 2.29 -4.30 -13.67
CA LYS A 74 2.26 -4.03 -12.22
C LYS A 74 1.59 -5.16 -11.42
N LYS A 75 0.52 -5.76 -11.95
CA LYS A 75 -0.14 -6.93 -11.31
C LYS A 75 0.77 -8.16 -11.22
N ASP A 76 1.65 -8.34 -12.20
CA ASP A 76 2.62 -9.46 -12.20
C ASP A 76 3.72 -9.18 -11.18
N PHE A 77 4.15 -7.91 -11.04
CA PHE A 77 5.07 -7.51 -9.97
C PHE A 77 4.51 -7.90 -8.60
N ALA A 78 3.25 -7.54 -8.35
CA ALA A 78 2.53 -7.82 -7.13
C ALA A 78 2.47 -9.34 -6.84
N LYS A 79 2.19 -10.15 -7.88
CA LYS A 79 2.15 -11.62 -7.77
C LYS A 79 3.50 -12.25 -7.43
N TYR A 80 4.59 -11.81 -8.07
CA TYR A 80 5.92 -12.40 -7.88
C TYR A 80 6.69 -11.80 -6.70
N HIS A 81 6.25 -10.64 -6.19
CA HIS A 81 6.85 -9.94 -5.06
C HIS A 81 5.75 -9.52 -4.06
N PRO A 82 5.03 -10.47 -3.43
CA PRO A 82 3.93 -10.14 -2.54
C PRO A 82 4.38 -9.46 -1.23
N SER A 83 5.68 -9.58 -0.91
CA SER A 83 6.28 -9.04 0.31
C SER A 83 6.92 -7.66 0.09
N GLY A 84 7.18 -6.95 1.19
CA GLY A 84 7.75 -5.60 1.16
C GLY A 84 6.71 -4.51 0.85
N ALA A 85 7.14 -3.25 0.87
CA ALA A 85 6.25 -2.09 0.73
C ALA A 85 5.59 -2.04 -0.66
N ILE A 86 6.34 -2.32 -1.73
CA ILE A 86 5.83 -2.23 -3.11
C ILE A 86 4.78 -3.31 -3.38
N GLY A 87 5.05 -4.56 -2.98
CA GLY A 87 4.10 -5.67 -3.14
C GLY A 87 2.79 -5.40 -2.39
N ARG A 88 2.90 -4.99 -1.12
CA ARG A 88 1.75 -4.63 -0.28
C ARG A 88 0.93 -3.47 -0.85
N ALA A 89 1.59 -2.42 -1.34
CA ALA A 89 0.92 -1.28 -1.96
C ALA A 89 0.13 -1.66 -3.22
N LEU A 90 0.48 -2.76 -3.90
CA LEU A 90 -0.17 -3.23 -5.11
C LEU A 90 -1.25 -4.31 -4.86
N LEU A 91 -1.27 -4.95 -3.68
CA LEU A 91 -2.17 -6.08 -3.39
C LEU A 91 -3.15 -5.84 -2.26
N LEU A 92 -2.80 -5.05 -1.25
CA LEU A 92 -3.68 -4.89 -0.09
C LEU A 92 -4.85 -3.99 -0.45
N HIS A 93 -6.06 -4.51 -0.30
CA HIS A 93 -7.29 -3.75 -0.41
C HIS A 93 -7.69 -3.20 0.96
N THR A 94 -8.55 -2.20 0.97
CA THR A 94 -9.12 -1.63 2.20
C THR A 94 -9.88 -2.67 3.00
N CYS A 95 -10.56 -3.63 2.33
CA CYS A 95 -11.23 -4.75 2.99
C CYS A 95 -10.29 -5.63 3.83
N ASP A 96 -9.01 -5.71 3.45
CA ASP A 96 -8.01 -6.56 4.14
C ASP A 96 -7.49 -5.91 5.43
N ILE A 97 -7.67 -4.59 5.59
CA ILE A 97 -7.07 -3.80 6.68
C ILE A 97 -8.11 -3.10 7.56
N MET A 98 -9.37 -3.08 7.15
CA MET A 98 -10.44 -2.41 7.88
C MET A 98 -10.90 -3.21 9.10
N ARG A 99 -11.32 -2.49 10.13
CA ARG A 99 -12.07 -3.05 11.27
C ARG A 99 -13.50 -3.36 10.81
N THR A 100 -13.97 -4.57 11.07
CA THR A 100 -15.31 -5.06 10.66
C THR A 100 -16.12 -5.60 11.84
N GLY A 101 -17.39 -5.92 11.58
CA GLY A 101 -18.28 -6.58 12.54
C GLY A 101 -18.40 -5.82 13.85
N LYS A 102 -18.10 -6.48 14.99
CA LYS A 102 -18.18 -5.87 16.32
C LYS A 102 -17.26 -4.66 16.52
N ARG A 103 -16.22 -4.50 15.69
CA ARG A 103 -15.28 -3.37 15.75
C ARG A 103 -15.68 -2.19 14.84
N LEU A 104 -16.83 -2.29 14.19
CA LEU A 104 -17.43 -1.21 13.40
C LEU A 104 -18.61 -0.62 14.17
N ALA A 105 -18.41 0.58 14.73
CA ALA A 105 -19.48 1.29 15.42
C ALA A 105 -20.45 1.90 14.40
N ILE A 106 -21.73 1.50 14.46
CA ILE A 106 -22.81 2.04 13.62
C ILE A 106 -23.97 2.45 14.51
N ALA A 107 -24.52 3.64 14.27
CA ALA A 107 -25.74 4.11 14.91
C ALA A 107 -26.65 4.83 13.90
N ASN A 108 -27.97 4.73 14.10
CA ASN A 108 -28.91 5.47 13.27
C ASN A 108 -28.84 6.97 13.62
N ARG A 109 -29.04 7.84 12.62
CA ARG A 109 -29.08 9.29 12.80
C ARG A 109 -30.06 9.80 13.87
N THR A 110 -31.08 9.03 14.21
CA THR A 110 -32.07 9.39 15.26
C THR A 110 -31.63 8.95 16.66
N ALA A 111 -30.57 8.17 16.81
CA ALA A 111 -30.04 7.76 18.10
C ALA A 111 -29.44 8.95 18.87
N SER A 112 -29.47 8.90 20.20
CA SER A 112 -28.83 9.91 21.03
C SER A 112 -27.32 9.74 21.07
N VAL A 113 -26.61 10.82 21.41
CA VAL A 113 -25.17 10.77 21.65
C VAL A 113 -24.83 9.76 22.75
N ARG A 114 -25.60 9.68 23.84
CA ARG A 114 -25.37 8.66 24.89
C ARG A 114 -25.38 7.24 24.33
N THR A 115 -26.37 6.90 23.49
CA THR A 115 -26.43 5.58 22.85
C THR A 115 -25.22 5.37 21.93
N ALA A 116 -24.82 6.39 21.19
CA ALA A 116 -23.67 6.34 20.31
C ALA A 116 -22.36 6.03 21.06
N LEU A 117 -22.12 6.67 22.22
CA LEU A 117 -20.94 6.45 23.06
C LEU A 117 -20.84 5.00 23.57
N LEU A 118 -21.98 4.38 23.91
CA LEU A 118 -22.02 2.96 24.28
C LEU A 118 -21.63 2.05 23.10
N VAL A 119 -22.05 2.39 21.88
CA VAL A 119 -21.67 1.65 20.66
C VAL A 119 -20.18 1.82 20.38
N MET A 120 -19.65 3.04 20.45
CA MET A 120 -18.23 3.35 20.29
C MET A 120 -17.36 2.56 21.28
N THR A 121 -17.78 2.53 22.55
CA THR A 121 -17.07 1.82 23.63
C THR A 121 -17.03 0.31 23.36
N ARG A 122 -18.17 -0.30 22.97
CA ARG A 122 -18.23 -1.74 22.63
C ARG A 122 -17.34 -2.08 21.43
N ALA A 123 -17.27 -1.18 20.45
CA ALA A 123 -16.45 -1.37 19.25
C ALA A 123 -14.96 -1.04 19.46
N LYS A 124 -14.60 -0.40 20.59
CA LYS A 124 -13.28 0.19 20.83
C LYS A 124 -12.88 1.12 19.67
N SER A 125 -13.77 2.02 19.30
CA SER A 125 -13.61 2.97 18.19
C SER A 125 -13.79 4.40 18.67
N GLY A 126 -12.93 5.31 18.20
CA GLY A 126 -13.02 6.76 18.48
C GLY A 126 -14.10 7.48 17.66
N CYS A 127 -14.84 6.75 16.82
CA CYS A 127 -15.93 7.28 16.04
C CYS A 127 -17.10 6.30 15.88
N VAL A 128 -18.22 6.80 15.38
CA VAL A 128 -19.38 6.01 14.98
C VAL A 128 -19.85 6.45 13.59
N CYS A 129 -20.11 5.46 12.74
CA CYS A 129 -20.75 5.67 11.44
C CYS A 129 -22.24 5.96 11.66
N VAL A 130 -22.70 7.11 11.19
CA VAL A 130 -24.10 7.49 11.31
C VAL A 130 -24.84 7.10 10.04
N THR A 131 -25.89 6.29 10.17
CA THR A 131 -26.65 5.76 9.03
C THR A 131 -28.07 6.29 8.97
N SER A 132 -28.63 6.29 7.76
CA SER A 132 -30.05 6.45 7.52
C SER A 132 -30.84 5.19 7.93
N ARG A 133 -32.18 5.27 7.88
CA ARG A 133 -33.05 4.10 8.08
C ARG A 133 -32.80 2.97 7.07
N THR A 134 -32.24 3.28 5.90
CA THR A 134 -31.93 2.29 4.86
C THR A 134 -30.49 1.79 4.93
N GLY A 135 -29.78 1.97 6.05
CA GLY A 135 -28.39 1.50 6.23
C GLY A 135 -27.31 2.35 5.57
N LYS A 136 -27.66 3.27 4.66
CA LYS A 136 -26.70 4.14 3.97
C LYS A 136 -26.02 5.12 4.92
N LEU A 137 -24.73 5.35 4.72
CA LEU A 137 -23.93 6.33 5.47
C LEU A 137 -24.42 7.76 5.22
N VAL A 138 -24.69 8.51 6.29
CA VAL A 138 -25.10 9.92 6.23
C VAL A 138 -24.16 10.85 6.99
N GLY A 139 -23.38 10.34 7.94
CA GLY A 139 -22.47 11.15 8.74
C GLY A 139 -21.48 10.31 9.54
N ILE A 140 -20.60 11.00 10.26
CA ILE A 140 -19.70 10.45 11.28
C ILE A 140 -19.85 11.28 12.56
N PHE A 141 -19.70 10.65 13.71
CA PHE A 141 -19.55 11.35 14.98
C PHE A 141 -18.32 10.81 15.71
N THR A 142 -17.46 11.69 16.20
CA THR A 142 -16.15 11.36 16.76
C THR A 142 -16.01 11.85 18.21
N ASP A 143 -15.02 11.35 18.95
CA ASP A 143 -14.64 11.91 20.26
C ASP A 143 -14.29 13.41 20.16
N GLY A 144 -13.76 13.85 19.02
CA GLY A 144 -13.51 15.26 18.73
C GLY A 144 -14.79 16.08 18.62
N ASP A 145 -15.84 15.53 17.98
CA ASP A 145 -17.16 16.15 17.92
C ASP A 145 -17.80 16.23 19.30
N LEU A 146 -17.73 15.14 20.09
CA LEU A 146 -18.20 15.13 21.47
C LEU A 146 -17.56 16.25 22.28
N ARG A 147 -16.22 16.35 22.27
CA ARG A 147 -15.49 17.39 22.99
C ARG A 147 -15.93 18.79 22.57
N ARG A 148 -16.09 19.03 21.26
CA ARG A 148 -16.52 20.34 20.72
C ARG A 148 -17.94 20.68 21.17
N HIS A 149 -18.88 19.74 21.08
CA HIS A 149 -20.27 19.98 21.45
C HIS A 149 -20.47 20.07 22.97
N MET A 150 -19.74 19.30 23.77
CA MET A 150 -19.76 19.44 25.24
C MET A 150 -19.30 20.83 25.68
N ALA A 151 -18.27 21.39 25.04
CA ALA A 151 -17.82 22.75 25.34
C ALA A 151 -18.88 23.83 25.04
N GLN A 152 -19.80 23.57 24.10
CA GLN A 152 -20.84 24.51 23.68
C GLN A 152 -22.18 24.31 24.41
N HIS A 153 -22.51 23.06 24.74
CA HIS A 153 -23.84 22.67 25.20
C HIS A 153 -23.85 21.97 26.57
N GLY A 154 -22.68 21.76 27.18
CA GLY A 154 -22.55 20.97 28.41
C GLY A 154 -23.09 19.56 28.25
N ASP A 155 -23.66 19.02 29.33
CA ASP A 155 -24.19 17.66 29.37
C ASP A 155 -25.45 17.46 28.50
N ALA A 156 -26.12 18.55 28.10
CA ALA A 156 -27.31 18.47 27.26
C ALA A 156 -27.04 17.84 25.88
N VAL A 157 -25.78 17.82 25.42
CA VAL A 157 -25.39 17.13 24.18
C VAL A 157 -25.69 15.63 24.23
N LEU A 158 -25.62 15.01 25.41
CA LEU A 158 -25.79 13.56 25.56
C LEU A 158 -27.19 13.08 25.14
N GLU A 159 -28.20 13.96 25.26
CA GLU A 159 -29.58 13.70 24.86
C GLU A 159 -29.88 14.13 23.42
N GLN A 160 -28.96 14.82 22.74
CA GLN A 160 -29.16 15.24 21.35
C GLN A 160 -29.06 14.06 20.38
N GLN A 161 -29.84 14.14 19.31
CA GLN A 161 -29.78 13.16 18.22
C GLN A 161 -28.51 13.37 17.38
N LEU A 162 -27.90 12.27 16.95
CA LEU A 162 -26.72 12.28 16.07
C LEU A 162 -26.93 13.12 14.81
N ALA A 163 -28.13 13.15 14.24
CA ALA A 163 -28.46 13.98 13.08
C ALA A 163 -28.17 15.48 13.26
N LYS A 164 -28.11 15.99 14.50
CA LYS A 164 -27.86 17.40 14.82
C LYS A 164 -26.40 17.71 15.11
N VAL A 165 -25.60 16.71 15.46
CA VAL A 165 -24.22 16.87 15.96
C VAL A 165 -23.17 16.11 15.16
N MET A 166 -23.59 15.26 14.22
CA MET A 166 -22.67 14.54 13.34
C MET A 166 -22.03 15.48 12.32
N THR A 167 -20.82 15.13 11.87
CA THR A 167 -20.25 15.69 10.66
C THR A 167 -20.91 15.03 9.44
N PRO A 168 -21.65 15.76 8.58
CA PRO A 168 -22.29 15.19 7.40
C PRO A 168 -21.26 14.94 6.29
N LYS A 169 -21.55 13.96 5.41
CA LYS A 169 -20.70 13.62 4.24
C LYS A 169 -19.20 13.43 4.61
N PRO A 170 -18.88 12.48 5.51
CA PRO A 170 -17.50 12.21 5.89
C PRO A 170 -16.66 11.72 4.70
N ALA A 171 -15.34 11.77 4.85
CA ALA A 171 -14.43 11.09 3.93
C ALA A 171 -14.72 9.59 3.95
N THR A 172 -14.76 8.99 2.77
CA THR A 172 -15.04 7.56 2.60
C THR A 172 -14.10 6.96 1.57
N ILE A 173 -13.88 5.65 1.68
CA ILE A 173 -13.19 4.86 0.67
C ILE A 173 -14.00 3.60 0.35
N ARG A 174 -13.86 3.07 -0.87
CA ARG A 174 -14.48 1.82 -1.27
C ARG A 174 -13.75 0.62 -0.68
N GLU A 175 -14.48 -0.47 -0.41
CA GLU A 175 -13.92 -1.72 0.16
C GLU A 175 -12.95 -2.45 -0.78
N ASP A 176 -13.07 -2.23 -2.09
CA ASP A 176 -12.22 -2.79 -3.14
C ASP A 176 -11.12 -1.81 -3.58
N ALA A 177 -10.98 -0.66 -2.94
CA ALA A 177 -9.86 0.25 -3.20
C ALA A 177 -8.56 -0.30 -2.61
N LEU A 178 -7.42 0.14 -3.15
CA LEU A 178 -6.12 -0.23 -2.58
C LEU A 178 -5.88 0.50 -1.26
N ALA A 179 -5.22 -0.17 -0.31
CA ALA A 179 -4.86 0.37 0.99
C ALA A 179 -3.99 1.64 0.90
N VAL A 180 -3.17 1.77 -0.15
CA VAL A 180 -2.36 2.97 -0.41
C VAL A 180 -3.24 4.21 -0.69
N GLU A 181 -4.45 4.02 -1.22
CA GLU A 181 -5.39 5.12 -1.44
C GLU A 181 -5.95 5.65 -0.12
N ALA A 182 -6.17 4.78 0.87
CA ALA A 182 -6.54 5.21 2.22
C ALA A 182 -5.46 6.11 2.83
N LEU A 183 -4.18 5.73 2.72
CA LEU A 183 -3.06 6.54 3.19
C LEU A 183 -3.04 7.93 2.55
N ARG A 184 -3.34 8.03 1.25
CA ARG A 184 -3.46 9.32 0.56
C ARG A 184 -4.58 10.16 1.16
N ILE A 185 -5.75 9.57 1.43
CA ILE A 185 -6.87 10.29 2.05
C ILE A 185 -6.50 10.80 3.44
N PHE A 186 -5.86 9.99 4.28
CA PHE A 186 -5.39 10.42 5.60
C PHE A 186 -4.44 11.63 5.51
N ASN A 187 -3.47 11.57 4.59
CA ASN A 187 -2.49 12.64 4.41
C ASN A 187 -3.11 13.96 3.92
N THR A 188 -4.09 13.89 3.03
CA THR A 188 -4.77 15.06 2.45
C THR A 188 -5.84 15.63 3.36
N CYS A 189 -6.69 14.78 3.95
CA CYS A 189 -7.84 15.21 4.74
C CYS A 189 -7.51 15.47 6.22
N LYS A 190 -6.34 15.05 6.71
CA LYS A 190 -5.92 15.20 8.12
C LYS A 190 -6.97 14.66 9.11
N ILE A 191 -7.46 13.45 8.82
CA ILE A 191 -8.42 12.71 9.64
C ILE A 191 -7.71 11.55 10.34
N ASP A 192 -8.31 11.01 11.41
CA ASP A 192 -7.82 9.81 12.10
C ASP A 192 -8.60 8.54 11.73
N ASP A 193 -9.86 8.70 11.35
CA ASP A 193 -10.78 7.61 11.01
C ASP A 193 -11.30 7.76 9.57
N LEU A 194 -11.21 6.70 8.78
CA LEU A 194 -11.71 6.64 7.40
C LEU A 194 -12.75 5.52 7.26
N ILE A 195 -13.96 5.89 6.83
CA ILE A 195 -15.06 4.94 6.70
C ILE A 195 -14.97 4.20 5.36
N VAL A 196 -15.04 2.88 5.43
CA VAL A 196 -15.07 2.01 4.25
C VAL A 196 -16.52 1.69 3.90
N VAL A 197 -16.90 1.90 2.63
CA VAL A 197 -18.27 1.72 2.15
C VAL A 197 -18.37 0.73 0.98
N ASN A 198 -19.49 0.00 0.95
CA ASN A 198 -19.84 -0.86 -0.18
C ASN A 198 -20.42 -0.07 -1.37
N ALA A 199 -20.79 -0.76 -2.46
CA ALA A 199 -21.30 -0.13 -3.68
C ALA A 199 -22.64 0.61 -3.45
N CYS A 200 -23.40 0.19 -2.43
CA CYS A 200 -24.66 0.80 -2.00
C CYS A 200 -24.46 2.00 -1.04
N ARG A 201 -23.20 2.34 -0.72
CA ARG A 201 -22.80 3.38 0.26
C ARG A 201 -23.17 3.05 1.70
N GLU A 202 -23.20 1.76 2.04
CA GLU A 202 -23.36 1.28 3.41
C GLU A 202 -21.97 1.13 4.06
N PRO A 203 -21.80 1.51 5.34
CA PRO A 203 -20.53 1.34 6.02
C PRO A 203 -20.27 -0.15 6.28
N VAL A 204 -19.18 -0.67 5.74
CA VAL A 204 -18.76 -2.07 5.88
C VAL A 204 -17.45 -2.23 6.66
N GLY A 205 -16.73 -1.13 6.89
CA GLY A 205 -15.59 -1.13 7.78
C GLY A 205 -15.09 0.27 8.13
N LEU A 206 -14.06 0.29 8.98
CA LEU A 206 -13.39 1.50 9.43
C LEU A 206 -11.87 1.28 9.44
N ILE A 207 -11.12 2.21 8.87
CA ILE A 207 -9.66 2.24 8.97
C ILE A 207 -9.28 3.36 9.92
N ASP A 208 -8.42 3.03 10.88
CA ASP A 208 -7.85 3.97 11.85
C ASP A 208 -6.39 4.24 11.45
N SER A 209 -6.00 5.52 11.44
CA SER A 209 -4.66 5.97 11.06
C SER A 209 -3.56 5.29 11.91
N GLN A 210 -3.87 4.92 13.16
CA GLN A 210 -2.95 4.24 14.08
C GLN A 210 -2.69 2.77 13.70
N ASP A 211 -3.53 2.16 12.87
CA ASP A 211 -3.31 0.81 12.37
C ASP A 211 -2.38 0.79 11.14
N LEU A 212 -2.21 1.92 10.44
CA LEU A 212 -1.41 2.00 9.21
C LEU A 212 0.09 1.70 9.40
N PRO A 213 0.78 2.16 10.47
CA PRO A 213 2.21 1.85 10.65
C PRO A 213 2.50 0.35 10.69
N LYS A 214 1.56 -0.46 11.20
CA LYS A 214 1.70 -1.93 11.25
C LYS A 214 1.71 -2.56 9.86
N LEU A 215 1.10 -1.89 8.88
CA LEU A 215 0.92 -2.41 7.52
C LEU A 215 2.16 -2.22 6.64
N LYS A 216 3.12 -1.36 7.02
CA LYS A 216 4.32 -1.03 6.24
C LYS A 216 4.00 -0.72 4.78
N LEU A 217 3.01 0.15 4.57
CA LEU A 217 2.55 0.60 3.24
C LEU A 217 3.47 1.66 2.61
N ALA A 218 4.46 2.14 3.37
CA ALA A 218 5.54 3.04 2.96
C ALA A 218 6.84 2.60 3.64
#